data_AF-A0AA40BY07-F1
#
_entry.id   AF-A0AA40BY07-F1
#
_cell.length_a   1.000
_cell.length_b   1.000
_cell.length_c   1.000
_cell.angle_alpha   90.00
_cell.angle_beta   90.00
_cell.angle_gamma   90.00
#
_symmetry.space_group_name_H-M   'P 1'
#
loop_
_entity.id
_entity.type
_entity.pdbx_description
1 polymer ?
#
loop_
_entity_poly.entity_id
_entity_poly.type
_entity_poly.pdbx_seq_one_letter_code
_entity_poly.pdbx_strand_id
1 'polypeptide(L)'
;MIHRLFLMSLLGTCMANRWLLHESCFNDPKLETALIASFKEAIEIAQTAVDVLEKDLQNEKVQSMVRYIVGTENLEASLNVAKEYFTNVGKYKKEETTDMDLVDGDLTNQDVRVYCDGSNWGPGPSLGTLKNTETGTLKGKEEVNMFMTPCFEKERPQAGDTLAMAVTTSSNIIDMPRYRQVYDPWKAGKQKDPQPSVGPFSTVHPDNPNTMNICKWYLNAIKDTSDNKIFHGISDDAIRRVREPDFIASLGQTKPIDVLKESMGALLIHELTHTNLGGLSYDDERPPGCYGWECVGTLKNIYNADSINILAVCMFLFRNGFWVDNQGAIQTV
;
A
#
# COMPACT_ATOMS: atom_id res chain seq x y z
N MET A 1 -43.19 13.90 -35.64
CA MET A 1 -42.01 14.78 -35.85
C MET A 1 -42.00 15.76 -34.69
N ILE A 2 -41.06 15.81 -33.74
CA ILE A 2 -39.67 15.38 -33.65
C ILE A 2 -39.45 14.89 -32.20
N HIS A 3 -39.23 13.58 -32.02
CA HIS A 3 -38.64 13.02 -30.80
C HIS A 3 -37.13 12.98 -31.02
N ARG A 4 -36.43 14.04 -30.61
CA ARG A 4 -34.97 14.07 -30.47
C ARG A 4 -34.60 15.04 -29.35
N LEU A 5 -35.02 14.73 -28.13
CA LEU A 5 -34.47 15.35 -26.93
C LEU A 5 -33.33 14.43 -26.43
N PHE A 6 -32.11 14.90 -26.67
CA PHE A 6 -30.87 14.61 -25.94
C PHE A 6 -30.92 13.50 -24.87
N LEU A 7 -30.58 12.27 -25.26
CA LEU A 7 -29.93 11.29 -24.38
C LEU A 7 -28.42 11.51 -24.47
N MET A 8 -27.88 12.46 -23.69
CA MET A 8 -26.43 12.66 -23.53
C MET A 8 -26.10 13.12 -22.11
N SER A 9 -26.53 12.38 -21.09
CA SER A 9 -26.12 12.65 -19.69
C SER A 9 -26.13 11.44 -18.76
N LEU A 10 -26.15 10.21 -19.28
CA LEU A 10 -26.09 8.97 -18.47
C LEU A 10 -24.90 8.06 -18.80
N LEU A 11 -24.01 8.49 -19.69
CA LEU A 11 -22.64 7.98 -19.69
C LEU A 11 -21.89 8.85 -18.68
N GLY A 12 -22.11 8.59 -17.40
CA GLY A 12 -21.06 8.86 -16.43
C GLY A 12 -19.85 8.14 -16.99
N THR A 13 -18.88 8.89 -17.52
CA THR A 13 -17.57 8.35 -17.85
C THR A 13 -17.18 7.55 -16.63
N CYS A 14 -17.16 6.22 -16.76
CA CYS A 14 -16.53 5.37 -15.77
C CYS A 14 -15.12 5.93 -15.63
N MET A 15 -14.88 6.71 -14.58
CA MET A 15 -13.52 7.04 -14.18
C MET A 15 -12.91 5.68 -13.88
N ALA A 16 -12.17 5.17 -14.85
CA ALA A 16 -11.53 3.89 -14.72
C ALA A 16 -10.43 4.10 -13.67
N ASN A 17 -10.39 3.26 -12.63
CA ASN A 17 -9.32 3.28 -11.65
C ASN A 17 -8.08 2.67 -12.33
N ARG A 18 -7.29 3.50 -12.99
CA ARG A 18 -6.14 3.06 -13.78
C ARG A 18 -4.86 3.18 -12.98
N TRP A 19 -3.89 2.42 -13.42
CA TRP A 19 -2.50 2.63 -13.06
C TRP A 19 -1.67 2.59 -14.34
N LEU A 20 -0.56 3.33 -14.33
CA LEU A 20 0.36 3.44 -15.44
C LEU A 20 1.80 3.56 -14.92
N LEU A 21 2.73 2.94 -15.63
CA LEU A 21 4.15 3.15 -15.39
C LEU A 21 4.61 4.38 -16.17
N HIS A 22 5.34 5.26 -15.50
CA HIS A 22 6.04 6.37 -16.14
C HIS A 22 7.23 5.85 -16.97
N GLU A 23 7.67 6.62 -17.96
CA GLU A 23 8.77 6.25 -18.85
C GLU A 23 10.07 5.84 -18.13
N SER A 24 10.27 6.35 -16.92
CA SER A 24 11.43 6.01 -16.10
C SER A 24 11.48 4.54 -15.66
N CYS A 25 10.35 3.82 -15.70
CA CYS A 25 10.27 2.40 -15.40
C CYS A 25 10.63 1.50 -16.61
N PHE A 26 10.62 2.02 -17.85
CA PHE A 26 10.86 1.23 -19.07
C PHE A 26 12.34 1.04 -19.43
N ASN A 27 13.26 1.58 -18.62
CA ASN A 27 14.70 1.41 -18.83
C ASN A 27 15.18 -0.06 -18.68
N ASP A 28 14.34 -0.94 -18.13
CA ASP A 28 14.60 -2.37 -17.97
C ASP A 28 13.32 -3.20 -18.25
N PRO A 29 13.21 -3.88 -19.41
CA PRO A 29 12.01 -4.65 -19.76
C PRO A 29 11.66 -5.78 -18.79
N LYS A 30 12.65 -6.32 -18.06
CA LYS A 30 12.38 -7.34 -17.03
C LYS A 30 11.71 -6.71 -15.83
N LEU A 31 12.12 -5.49 -15.47
CA LEU A 31 11.52 -4.77 -14.36
C LEU A 31 10.08 -4.37 -14.70
N GLU A 32 9.84 -3.84 -15.89
CA GLU A 32 8.50 -3.51 -16.39
C GLU A 32 7.57 -4.73 -16.28
N THR A 33 7.99 -5.87 -16.82
CA THR A 33 7.22 -7.13 -16.75
C THR A 33 6.94 -7.54 -15.29
N ALA A 34 7.93 -7.41 -14.41
CA ALA A 34 7.78 -7.72 -13.00
C ALA A 34 6.78 -6.77 -12.30
N LEU A 35 6.85 -5.47 -12.55
CA LEU A 35 5.93 -4.48 -12.00
C LEU A 35 4.50 -4.76 -12.43
N ILE A 36 4.28 -5.05 -13.71
CA ILE A 36 2.95 -5.39 -14.24
C ILE A 36 2.41 -6.65 -13.56
N ALA A 37 3.25 -7.68 -13.39
CA ALA A 37 2.87 -8.90 -12.69
C ALA A 37 2.53 -8.63 -11.22
N SER A 38 3.31 -7.80 -10.53
CA SER A 38 3.07 -7.45 -9.13
C SER A 38 1.80 -6.61 -8.93
N PHE A 39 1.45 -5.71 -9.85
CA PHE A 39 0.17 -5.00 -9.79
C PHE A 39 -1.02 -5.96 -9.94
N LYS A 40 -0.92 -6.94 -10.84
CA LYS A 40 -1.92 -8.01 -10.99
C LYS A 40 -2.06 -8.83 -9.70
N GLU A 41 -0.93 -9.21 -9.11
CA GLU A 41 -0.88 -9.92 -7.84
C GLU A 41 -1.50 -9.10 -6.71
N ALA A 42 -1.18 -7.81 -6.58
CA ALA A 42 -1.75 -6.92 -5.57
C ALA A 42 -3.28 -6.86 -5.65
N ILE A 43 -3.82 -6.74 -6.87
CA ILE A 43 -5.28 -6.74 -7.13
C ILE A 43 -5.88 -8.11 -6.76
N GLU A 44 -5.20 -9.22 -7.07
CA GLU A 44 -5.65 -10.57 -6.74
C GLU A 44 -5.64 -10.83 -5.22
N ILE A 45 -4.60 -10.41 -4.51
CA ILE A 45 -4.52 -10.51 -3.05
C ILE A 45 -5.67 -9.72 -2.42
N ALA A 46 -5.93 -8.49 -2.87
CA ALA A 46 -7.04 -7.68 -2.36
C ALA A 46 -8.40 -8.32 -2.63
N GLN A 47 -8.64 -8.83 -3.84
CA GLN A 47 -9.88 -9.56 -4.18
C GLN A 47 -10.05 -10.83 -3.33
N THR A 48 -8.97 -11.58 -3.14
CA THR A 48 -8.94 -12.77 -2.28
C THR A 48 -9.23 -12.42 -0.82
N ALA A 49 -8.73 -11.29 -0.34
CA ALA A 49 -8.98 -10.84 1.02
C ALA A 49 -10.47 -10.53 1.26
N VAL A 50 -11.14 -9.88 0.31
CA VAL A 50 -12.61 -9.70 0.37
C VAL A 50 -13.30 -11.06 0.42
N ASP A 51 -12.97 -11.97 -0.51
CA ASP A 51 -13.58 -13.28 -0.61
C ASP A 51 -13.48 -14.09 0.69
N VAL A 52 -12.29 -14.15 1.30
CA VAL A 52 -12.06 -14.88 2.56
C VAL A 52 -12.80 -14.21 3.72
N LEU A 53 -12.80 -12.88 3.80
CA LEU A 53 -13.53 -12.15 4.86
C LEU A 53 -15.05 -12.25 4.72
N GLU A 54 -15.58 -12.56 3.54
CA GLU A 54 -17.01 -12.80 3.35
C GLU A 54 -17.42 -14.25 3.57
N LYS A 55 -16.62 -15.20 3.07
CA LYS A 55 -16.98 -16.62 3.02
C LYS A 55 -16.46 -17.41 4.21
N ASP A 56 -15.31 -17.04 4.74
CA ASP A 56 -14.55 -17.83 5.72
C ASP A 56 -14.34 -17.11 7.06
N LEU A 57 -14.99 -15.97 7.31
CA LEU A 57 -14.85 -15.22 8.57
C LEU A 57 -15.23 -16.00 9.83
N GLN A 58 -16.03 -17.06 9.70
CA GLN A 58 -16.37 -17.94 10.83
C GLN A 58 -15.31 -19.03 11.09
N ASN A 59 -14.32 -19.18 10.21
CA ASN A 59 -13.20 -20.08 10.43
C ASN A 59 -12.33 -19.58 11.59
N GLU A 60 -11.98 -20.46 12.54
CA GLU A 60 -11.22 -20.09 13.74
C GLU A 60 -9.85 -19.49 13.42
N LYS A 61 -9.19 -19.93 12.34
CA LYS A 61 -7.88 -19.41 11.92
C LYS A 61 -8.01 -18.01 11.33
N VAL A 62 -9.03 -17.77 10.50
CA VAL A 62 -9.36 -16.44 9.97
C VAL A 62 -9.68 -15.48 11.12
N GLN A 63 -10.51 -15.90 12.08
CA GLN A 63 -10.81 -15.07 13.27
C GLN A 63 -9.58 -14.78 14.11
N SER A 64 -8.66 -15.74 14.26
CA SER A 64 -7.41 -15.53 15.00
C SER A 64 -6.57 -14.44 14.34
N MET A 65 -6.32 -14.54 13.02
CA MET A 65 -5.53 -13.55 12.28
C MET A 65 -6.19 -12.17 12.30
N VAL A 66 -7.49 -12.11 12.03
CA VAL A 66 -8.26 -10.86 12.06
C VAL A 66 -8.17 -10.19 13.43
N ARG A 67 -8.47 -10.90 14.52
CA ARG A 67 -8.48 -10.33 15.88
C ARG A 67 -7.08 -9.92 16.35
N TYR A 68 -6.04 -10.59 15.86
CA TYR A 68 -4.67 -10.19 16.12
C TYR A 68 -4.40 -8.81 15.50
N ILE A 69 -4.74 -8.63 14.22
CA ILE A 69 -4.37 -7.44 13.43
C ILE A 69 -5.27 -6.23 13.71
N VAL A 70 -6.58 -6.43 13.86
CA VAL A 70 -7.56 -5.31 13.96
C VAL A 70 -8.18 -5.19 15.34
N GLY A 71 -7.82 -6.09 16.26
CA GLY A 71 -8.40 -6.14 17.61
C GLY A 71 -9.79 -6.74 17.67
N THR A 72 -10.39 -6.71 18.86
CA THR A 72 -11.74 -7.21 19.13
C THR A 72 -12.75 -6.08 19.37
N GLU A 73 -12.26 -4.90 19.72
CA GLU A 73 -13.08 -3.70 19.91
C GLU A 73 -13.56 -3.21 18.53
N ASN A 74 -14.86 -2.97 18.39
CA ASN A 74 -15.47 -2.52 17.13
C ASN A 74 -15.14 -3.41 15.91
N LEU A 75 -14.91 -4.71 16.13
CA LEU A 75 -14.43 -5.65 15.11
C LEU A 75 -15.22 -5.59 13.79
N GLU A 76 -16.55 -5.54 13.87
CA GLU A 76 -17.42 -5.45 12.68
C GLU A 76 -17.16 -4.17 11.87
N ALA A 77 -17.03 -3.02 12.54
CA ALA A 77 -16.73 -1.75 11.88
C ALA A 77 -15.34 -1.80 11.24
N SER A 78 -14.33 -2.32 11.94
CA SER A 78 -12.99 -2.50 11.40
C SER A 78 -12.98 -3.41 10.17
N LEU A 79 -13.71 -4.52 10.21
CA LEU A 79 -13.82 -5.43 9.07
C LEU A 79 -14.56 -4.80 7.87
N ASN A 80 -15.53 -3.94 8.11
CA ASN A 80 -16.19 -3.20 7.04
C ASN A 80 -15.23 -2.21 6.36
N VAL A 81 -14.40 -1.51 7.13
CA VAL A 81 -13.33 -0.65 6.57
C VAL A 81 -12.31 -1.48 5.78
N ALA A 82 -11.86 -2.61 6.32
CA ALA A 82 -10.94 -3.50 5.63
C ALA A 82 -11.48 -3.98 4.27
N LYS A 83 -12.72 -4.47 4.26
CA LYS A 83 -13.40 -4.90 3.02
C LYS A 83 -13.58 -3.75 2.03
N GLU A 84 -13.88 -2.55 2.51
CA GLU A 84 -13.97 -1.37 1.65
C GLU A 84 -12.64 -1.08 0.97
N TYR A 85 -11.53 -1.07 1.73
CA TYR A 85 -10.20 -0.81 1.18
C TYR A 85 -9.78 -1.87 0.18
N PHE A 86 -9.97 -3.15 0.51
CA PHE A 86 -9.68 -4.25 -0.42
C PHE A 86 -10.56 -4.22 -1.65
N THR A 87 -11.85 -3.90 -1.51
CA THR A 87 -12.76 -3.72 -2.65
C THR A 87 -12.27 -2.59 -3.54
N ASN A 88 -11.85 -1.46 -2.97
CA ASN A 88 -11.37 -0.31 -3.71
C ASN A 88 -10.07 -0.60 -4.46
N VAL A 89 -9.09 -1.24 -3.81
CA VAL A 89 -7.87 -1.72 -4.47
C VAL A 89 -8.22 -2.73 -5.57
N GLY A 90 -9.17 -3.63 -5.31
CA GLY A 90 -9.66 -4.61 -6.28
C GLY A 90 -10.37 -4.01 -7.50
N LYS A 91 -10.72 -2.72 -7.49
CA LYS A 91 -11.32 -2.00 -8.64
C LYS A 91 -10.28 -1.47 -9.63
N TYR A 92 -8.99 -1.46 -9.30
CA TYR A 92 -7.96 -1.11 -10.29
C TYR A 92 -7.99 -2.08 -11.47
N LYS A 93 -7.72 -1.59 -12.68
CA LYS A 93 -7.59 -2.46 -13.86
C LYS A 93 -6.46 -3.47 -13.64
N LYS A 94 -6.65 -4.73 -14.06
CA LYS A 94 -5.58 -5.74 -14.03
C LYS A 94 -4.51 -5.52 -15.10
N GLU A 95 -4.84 -4.74 -16.12
CA GLU A 95 -3.91 -4.38 -17.18
C GLU A 95 -3.47 -2.94 -16.99
N GLU A 96 -2.19 -2.70 -17.27
CA GLU A 96 -1.63 -1.35 -17.31
C GLU A 96 -2.39 -0.49 -18.32
N THR A 97 -2.60 0.78 -17.99
CA THR A 97 -3.02 1.75 -19.01
C THR A 97 -1.79 2.33 -19.67
N THR A 98 -1.67 2.20 -20.99
CA THR A 98 -0.51 2.72 -21.71
C THR A 98 -0.65 4.21 -21.96
N ASP A 99 0.46 4.95 -21.99
CA ASP A 99 0.45 6.39 -22.29
C ASP A 99 -0.14 6.70 -23.68
N MET A 100 -0.12 5.75 -24.62
CA MET A 100 -0.80 5.91 -25.93
C MET A 100 -2.32 6.00 -25.81
N ASP A 101 -2.90 5.51 -24.70
CA ASP A 101 -4.33 5.52 -24.44
C ASP A 101 -4.81 6.80 -23.74
N LEU A 102 -3.89 7.72 -23.41
CA LEU A 102 -4.16 8.89 -22.57
C LEU A 102 -3.66 10.19 -23.21
N VAL A 103 -4.50 11.23 -23.17
CA VAL A 103 -4.07 12.60 -23.37
C VAL A 103 -3.71 13.19 -22.01
N ASP A 104 -2.64 13.99 -21.92
CA ASP A 104 -2.32 14.74 -20.69
C ASP A 104 -3.57 15.49 -20.18
N GLY A 105 -4.01 15.16 -18.95
CA GLY A 105 -5.26 15.64 -18.35
C GLY A 105 -6.40 14.62 -18.27
N ASP A 106 -6.24 13.41 -18.83
CA ASP A 106 -7.25 12.34 -18.72
C ASP A 106 -7.19 11.57 -17.40
N LEU A 107 -6.15 11.77 -16.59
CA LEU A 107 -5.98 11.13 -15.28
C LEU A 107 -6.68 11.91 -14.17
N THR A 108 -7.19 11.17 -13.20
CA THR A 108 -8.00 11.67 -12.09
C THR A 108 -7.41 11.22 -10.76
N ASN A 109 -7.93 11.73 -9.65
CA ASN A 109 -7.53 11.27 -8.31
C ASN A 109 -7.88 9.82 -8.00
N GLN A 110 -8.56 9.09 -8.89
CA GLN A 110 -8.77 7.65 -8.77
C GLN A 110 -7.67 6.83 -9.46
N ASP A 111 -6.77 7.49 -10.18
CA ASP A 111 -5.68 6.87 -10.92
C ASP A 111 -4.35 6.96 -10.14
N VAL A 112 -3.39 6.11 -10.52
CA VAL A 112 -2.04 6.08 -9.93
C VAL A 112 -0.98 6.09 -11.04
N ARG A 113 -0.10 7.08 -11.03
CA ARG A 113 1.10 7.09 -11.88
C ARG A 113 2.31 6.61 -11.08
N VAL A 114 2.99 5.59 -11.60
CA VAL A 114 4.09 4.91 -10.92
C VAL A 114 5.43 5.37 -11.50
N TYR A 115 6.35 5.76 -10.64
CA TYR A 115 7.67 6.29 -10.97
C TYR A 115 8.77 5.38 -10.40
N CYS A 116 9.85 5.20 -11.16
CA CYS A 116 10.99 4.35 -10.77
C CYS A 116 12.28 5.13 -10.50
N ASP A 117 12.24 6.46 -10.57
CA ASP A 117 13.43 7.34 -10.46
C ASP A 117 13.19 8.63 -9.66
N GLY A 118 11.96 8.90 -9.23
CA GLY A 118 11.60 10.12 -8.51
C GLY A 118 11.59 11.39 -9.37
N SER A 119 11.55 11.27 -10.70
CA SER A 119 11.53 12.41 -11.65
C SER A 119 10.34 13.35 -11.47
N ASN A 120 9.25 12.90 -10.84
CA ASN A 120 8.13 13.73 -10.41
C ASN A 120 8.45 14.66 -9.24
N TRP A 121 9.60 14.58 -8.58
CA TRP A 121 9.97 15.46 -7.47
C TRP A 121 10.94 16.56 -7.92
N GLY A 122 10.49 17.82 -7.77
CA GLY A 122 11.30 19.01 -8.02
C GLY A 122 11.63 19.79 -6.73
N PRO A 123 12.49 20.82 -6.82
CA PRO A 123 12.77 21.71 -5.70
C PRO A 123 11.49 22.38 -5.16
N GLY A 124 11.30 22.34 -3.85
CA GLY A 124 10.22 23.03 -3.17
C GLY A 124 10.49 24.54 -2.97
N PRO A 125 9.55 25.27 -2.36
CA PRO A 125 9.67 26.72 -2.13
C PRO A 125 10.72 27.10 -1.07
N SER A 126 11.32 26.14 -0.38
CA SER A 126 12.28 26.37 0.70
C SER A 126 13.47 25.42 0.57
N LEU A 127 14.63 25.82 1.09
CA LEU A 127 15.83 25.02 1.00
C LEU A 127 15.64 23.65 1.68
N GLY A 128 15.89 22.58 0.92
CA GLY A 128 15.77 21.20 1.40
C GLY A 128 14.34 20.66 1.42
N THR A 129 13.35 21.36 0.85
CA THR A 129 12.02 20.80 0.62
C THR A 129 11.87 20.32 -0.83
N LEU A 130 11.00 19.33 -1.04
CA LEU A 130 10.64 18.85 -2.38
C LEU A 130 9.16 19.10 -2.65
N LYS A 131 8.82 19.31 -3.92
CA LYS A 131 7.45 19.41 -4.42
C LYS A 131 7.22 18.33 -5.46
N ASN A 132 6.16 17.55 -5.27
CA ASN A 132 5.67 16.64 -6.30
C ASN A 132 5.03 17.48 -7.42
N THR A 133 5.53 17.32 -8.64
CA THR A 133 5.12 18.10 -9.80
C THR A 133 3.73 17.74 -10.32
N GLU A 134 3.28 16.52 -10.07
CA GLU A 134 1.96 16.00 -10.47
C GLU A 134 0.89 16.37 -9.46
N THR A 135 1.14 16.08 -8.18
CA THR A 135 0.12 16.29 -7.13
C THR A 135 0.16 17.68 -6.52
N GLY A 136 1.29 18.38 -6.63
CA GLY A 136 1.55 19.64 -5.93
C GLY A 136 1.94 19.47 -4.45
N THR A 137 1.99 18.24 -3.93
CA THR A 137 2.30 17.94 -2.52
C THR A 137 3.72 18.39 -2.16
N LEU A 138 3.87 18.97 -0.97
CA LEU A 138 5.17 19.37 -0.43
C LEU A 138 5.67 18.35 0.60
N LYS A 139 6.95 18.03 0.53
CA LYS A 139 7.66 17.25 1.55
C LYS A 139 8.66 18.14 2.28
N GLY A 140 8.57 18.11 3.61
CA GLY A 140 9.46 18.87 4.49
C GLY A 140 10.88 18.30 4.48
N LYS A 141 11.85 19.09 4.96
CA LYS A 141 13.26 18.68 4.98
C LYS A 141 13.52 17.37 5.71
N GLU A 142 12.82 17.12 6.81
CA GLU A 142 12.93 15.88 7.57
C GLU A 142 12.45 14.67 6.74
N GLU A 143 11.28 14.76 6.13
CA GLU A 143 10.74 13.71 5.25
C GLU A 143 11.64 13.47 4.04
N VAL A 144 12.19 14.53 3.45
CA VAL A 144 13.13 14.42 2.33
C VAL A 144 14.36 13.63 2.75
N ASN A 145 14.98 13.97 3.87
CA ASN A 145 16.19 13.30 4.34
C ASN A 145 15.94 11.86 4.80
N MET A 146 14.77 11.58 5.39
CA MET A 146 14.44 10.25 5.93
C MET A 146 13.95 9.28 4.86
N PHE A 147 13.11 9.73 3.93
CA PHE A 147 12.44 8.85 2.99
C PHE A 147 12.90 9.08 1.56
N MET A 148 12.89 10.34 1.09
CA MET A 148 13.08 10.63 -0.34
C MET A 148 14.53 10.44 -0.79
N THR A 149 15.48 11.03 -0.08
CA THR A 149 16.91 10.93 -0.38
C THR A 149 17.37 9.46 -0.33
N PRO A 150 17.10 8.67 0.72
CA PRO A 150 17.47 7.26 0.72
C PRO A 150 16.77 6.44 -0.37
N CYS A 151 15.53 6.76 -0.71
CA CYS A 151 14.75 6.05 -1.73
C CYS A 151 15.42 6.12 -3.12
N PHE A 152 15.97 7.28 -3.49
CA PHE A 152 16.51 7.50 -4.84
C PHE A 152 18.04 7.49 -4.92
N GLU A 153 18.76 7.82 -3.84
CA GLU A 153 20.22 7.94 -3.84
C GLU A 153 20.95 6.69 -3.35
N LYS A 154 20.34 5.86 -2.48
CA LYS A 154 20.99 4.63 -2.00
C LYS A 154 20.88 3.52 -3.05
N GLU A 155 21.98 2.77 -3.22
CA GLU A 155 21.97 1.55 -4.03
C GLU A 155 21.44 0.35 -3.25
N ARG A 156 21.72 0.27 -1.92
CA ARG A 156 21.20 -0.74 -0.97
C ARG A 156 21.12 -0.20 0.46
N PRO A 157 20.17 -0.68 1.29
CA PRO A 157 20.17 -0.45 2.73
C PRO A 157 21.37 -1.13 3.40
N GLN A 158 21.92 -0.50 4.44
CA GLN A 158 22.89 -1.12 5.34
C GLN A 158 22.18 -1.92 6.43
N ALA A 159 22.89 -2.83 7.10
CA ALA A 159 22.33 -3.59 8.21
C ALA A 159 21.82 -2.62 9.31
N GLY A 160 20.53 -2.69 9.61
CA GLY A 160 19.86 -1.81 10.56
C GLY A 160 19.21 -0.55 9.96
N ASP A 161 19.35 -0.31 8.65
CA ASP A 161 18.59 0.72 7.96
C ASP A 161 17.12 0.28 7.82
N THR A 162 16.19 1.13 8.25
CA THR A 162 14.77 1.03 7.88
C THR A 162 14.52 2.04 6.77
N LEU A 163 14.50 1.59 5.51
CA LEU A 163 14.24 2.45 4.36
C LEU A 163 12.86 2.16 3.79
N ALA A 164 12.19 3.22 3.33
CA ALA A 164 10.98 3.07 2.52
C ALA A 164 11.30 2.28 1.24
N MET A 165 10.45 1.30 0.91
CA MET A 165 10.53 0.53 -0.34
C MET A 165 9.82 1.26 -1.49
N ALA A 166 8.78 2.03 -1.14
CA ALA A 166 8.10 2.95 -2.03
C ALA A 166 7.59 4.16 -1.23
N VAL A 167 7.19 5.21 -1.94
CA VAL A 167 6.57 6.40 -1.37
C VAL A 167 5.36 6.78 -2.23
N THR A 168 4.17 6.61 -1.66
CA THR A 168 2.92 7.08 -2.28
C THR A 168 2.55 8.48 -1.83
N THR A 169 2.08 9.28 -2.77
CA THR A 169 1.54 10.62 -2.54
C THR A 169 0.14 10.69 -3.13
N SER A 170 -0.84 10.84 -2.25
CA SER A 170 -2.21 11.16 -2.64
C SER A 170 -2.26 12.50 -3.37
N SER A 171 -3.15 12.62 -4.36
CA SER A 171 -3.38 13.92 -5.01
C SER A 171 -4.21 14.87 -4.16
N ASN A 172 -5.06 14.35 -3.26
CA ASN A 172 -5.65 15.18 -2.22
C ASN A 172 -4.55 15.72 -1.29
N ILE A 173 -4.57 17.04 -1.05
CA ILE A 173 -3.65 17.71 -0.13
C ILE A 173 -4.25 17.65 1.28
N ILE A 174 -3.56 16.98 2.19
CA ILE A 174 -3.98 16.83 3.59
C ILE A 174 -3.34 17.91 4.45
N ASP A 175 -4.16 18.65 5.21
CA ASP A 175 -3.71 19.53 6.29
C ASP A 175 -3.30 18.67 7.50
N MET A 176 -2.10 18.08 7.42
CA MET A 176 -1.55 17.21 8.46
C MET A 176 -1.45 17.90 9.83
N PRO A 177 -1.02 19.18 9.95
CA PRO A 177 -1.04 19.87 11.24
C PRO A 177 -2.43 19.90 11.88
N ARG A 178 -3.48 20.21 11.11
CA ARG A 178 -4.85 20.24 11.62
C ARG A 178 -5.40 18.84 11.90
N TYR A 179 -5.08 17.85 11.06
CA TYR A 179 -5.46 16.46 11.30
C TYR A 179 -4.87 15.93 12.61
N ARG A 180 -3.57 16.15 12.85
CA ARG A 180 -2.87 15.72 14.07
C ARG A 180 -3.47 16.31 15.35
N GLN A 181 -4.00 17.53 15.30
CA GLN A 181 -4.69 18.13 16.46
C GLN A 181 -5.91 17.34 16.95
N VAL A 182 -6.55 16.55 16.07
CA VAL A 182 -7.70 15.70 16.42
C VAL A 182 -7.28 14.24 16.59
N TYR A 183 -6.38 13.78 15.72
CA TYR A 183 -5.90 12.41 15.72
C TYR A 183 -5.08 12.05 16.97
N ASP A 184 -4.15 12.92 17.40
CA ASP A 184 -3.28 12.62 18.54
C ASP A 184 -4.06 12.49 19.87
N PRO A 185 -5.05 13.36 20.19
CA PRO A 185 -5.91 13.16 21.35
C PRO A 185 -6.77 11.89 21.27
N TRP A 186 -7.36 11.59 20.10
CA TRP A 186 -8.12 10.35 19.92
C TRP A 186 -7.24 9.12 20.20
N LYS A 187 -6.04 9.07 19.62
CA LYS A 187 -5.13 7.95 19.86
C LYS A 187 -4.71 7.84 21.32
N ALA A 188 -4.52 8.96 22.01
CA ALA A 188 -4.18 8.95 23.44
C ALA A 188 -5.34 8.49 24.35
N GLY A 189 -6.46 8.01 23.78
CA GLY A 189 -7.66 7.62 24.51
C GLY A 189 -8.38 8.81 25.15
N LYS A 190 -8.03 10.04 24.76
CA LYS A 190 -8.62 11.27 25.31
C LYS A 190 -9.90 11.68 24.59
N GLN A 191 -10.18 11.09 23.43
CA GLN A 191 -11.47 11.21 22.75
C GLN A 191 -12.07 9.81 22.57
N LYS A 192 -13.39 9.70 22.74
CA LYS A 192 -14.13 8.47 22.44
C LYS A 192 -14.39 8.40 20.94
N ASP A 193 -14.57 7.17 20.46
CA ASP A 193 -14.88 6.79 19.08
C ASP A 193 -15.92 7.68 18.38
N PRO A 194 -15.87 7.80 17.04
CA PRO A 194 -15.00 7.06 16.10
C PRO A 194 -13.63 7.72 15.84
N GLN A 195 -12.70 6.96 15.25
CA GLN A 195 -11.43 7.49 14.76
C GLN A 195 -11.65 8.67 13.79
N PRO A 196 -10.88 9.77 13.92
CA PRO A 196 -10.95 10.89 12.97
C PRO A 196 -10.59 10.45 11.55
N SER A 197 -11.49 10.67 10.61
CA SER A 197 -11.22 10.50 9.18
C SER A 197 -10.36 11.64 8.65
N VAL A 198 -9.59 11.37 7.59
CA VAL A 198 -8.69 12.34 6.95
C VAL A 198 -9.46 13.31 6.04
N GLY A 199 -10.64 12.91 5.54
CA GLY A 199 -11.45 13.67 4.59
C GLY A 199 -11.76 15.13 4.99
N PRO A 200 -12.20 15.42 6.23
CA PRO A 200 -12.47 16.79 6.69
C PRO A 200 -11.23 17.71 6.74
N PHE A 201 -10.04 17.14 6.61
CA PHE A 201 -8.75 17.82 6.63
C PHE A 201 -8.07 17.79 5.26
N SER A 202 -8.77 17.33 4.22
CA SER A 202 -8.22 17.17 2.87
C SER A 202 -8.84 18.17 1.89
N THR A 203 -8.00 18.73 1.01
CA THR A 203 -8.45 19.43 -0.20
C THR A 203 -8.41 18.45 -1.36
N VAL A 204 -9.54 18.27 -2.04
CA VAL A 204 -9.67 17.31 -3.15
C VAL A 204 -9.10 17.91 -4.43
N HIS A 205 -8.27 17.14 -5.13
CA HIS A 205 -7.72 17.50 -6.44
C HIS A 205 -8.16 16.47 -7.49
N PRO A 206 -9.41 16.54 -7.99
CA PRO A 206 -9.99 15.47 -8.80
C PRO A 206 -9.27 15.23 -10.13
N ASP A 207 -8.59 16.26 -10.64
CA ASP A 207 -7.95 16.26 -11.96
C ASP A 207 -6.46 15.86 -11.91
N ASN A 208 -5.96 15.42 -10.75
CA ASN A 208 -4.58 15.02 -10.57
C ASN A 208 -4.50 13.54 -10.13
N PRO A 209 -3.66 12.71 -10.75
CA PRO A 209 -3.44 11.34 -10.30
C PRO A 209 -2.71 11.29 -8.96
N ASN A 210 -2.92 10.20 -8.21
CA ASN A 210 -1.99 9.83 -7.16
C ASN A 210 -0.65 9.47 -7.81
N THR A 211 0.44 9.60 -7.06
CA THR A 211 1.75 9.11 -7.52
C THR A 211 2.32 8.10 -6.56
N MET A 212 2.99 7.09 -7.10
CA MET A 212 3.74 6.09 -6.34
C MET A 212 5.18 6.09 -6.85
N ASN A 213 6.14 6.17 -5.95
CA ASN A 213 7.55 6.14 -6.30
C ASN A 213 8.17 4.89 -5.71
N ILE A 214 8.60 3.95 -6.54
CA ILE A 214 9.27 2.75 -6.08
C ILE A 214 10.76 3.04 -5.95
N CYS A 215 11.33 2.74 -4.79
CA CYS A 215 12.69 3.15 -4.47
C CYS A 215 13.73 2.37 -5.27
N LYS A 216 14.75 3.09 -5.75
CA LYS A 216 15.81 2.55 -6.60
C LYS A 216 16.51 1.35 -5.94
N TRP A 217 16.82 1.47 -4.64
CA TRP A 217 17.45 0.38 -3.90
C TRP A 217 16.59 -0.89 -3.87
N TYR A 218 15.27 -0.74 -3.77
CA TYR A 218 14.33 -1.86 -3.70
C TYR A 218 14.14 -2.51 -5.07
N LEU A 219 14.06 -1.70 -6.12
CA LEU A 219 14.10 -2.18 -7.50
C LEU A 219 15.39 -2.96 -7.78
N ASN A 220 16.53 -2.50 -7.27
CA ASN A 220 17.81 -3.22 -7.37
C ASN A 220 17.80 -4.52 -6.58
N ALA A 221 17.20 -4.54 -5.38
CA ALA A 221 17.11 -5.73 -4.54
C ALA A 221 16.23 -6.81 -5.16
N ILE A 222 15.08 -6.44 -5.72
CA ILE A 222 14.19 -7.37 -6.44
C ILE A 222 14.88 -7.96 -7.68
N LYS A 223 15.72 -7.19 -8.37
CA LYS A 223 16.51 -7.70 -9.51
C LYS A 223 17.60 -8.68 -9.08
N ASP A 224 18.12 -8.53 -7.86
CA ASP A 224 19.17 -9.37 -7.33
C ASP A 224 18.58 -10.63 -6.70
N THR A 225 18.48 -11.69 -7.50
CA THR A 225 18.00 -13.00 -7.06
C THR A 225 18.90 -13.67 -6.00
N SER A 226 20.02 -13.07 -5.61
CA SER A 226 20.84 -13.55 -4.49
C SER A 226 20.36 -13.04 -3.13
N ASP A 227 19.52 -11.99 -3.09
CA ASP A 227 18.88 -11.56 -1.85
C ASP A 227 17.71 -12.49 -1.52
N ASN A 228 17.98 -13.45 -0.64
CA ASN A 228 17.00 -14.48 -0.27
C ASN A 228 15.82 -13.96 0.56
N LYS A 229 15.78 -12.67 0.91
CA LYS A 229 14.76 -12.10 1.81
C LYS A 229 13.76 -11.18 1.10
N ILE A 230 13.96 -10.85 -0.17
CA ILE A 230 13.02 -10.04 -0.94
C ILE A 230 12.46 -10.88 -2.08
N PHE A 231 11.15 -11.03 -2.11
CA PHE A 231 10.46 -11.83 -3.12
C PHE A 231 9.77 -10.95 -4.16
N HIS A 232 9.72 -11.40 -5.41
CA HIS A 232 8.91 -10.74 -6.43
C HIS A 232 7.41 -10.79 -6.11
N GLY A 233 6.96 -11.88 -5.46
CA GLY A 233 5.57 -12.15 -5.12
C GLY A 233 5.43 -13.28 -4.11
N ILE A 234 4.19 -13.58 -3.72
CA ILE A 234 3.84 -14.59 -2.71
C ILE A 234 3.57 -15.93 -3.40
N SER A 235 4.62 -16.53 -3.94
CA SER A 235 4.56 -17.84 -4.61
C SER A 235 4.64 -19.02 -3.63
N ASP A 236 4.27 -20.21 -4.07
CA ASP A 236 4.46 -21.46 -3.30
C ASP A 236 5.91 -21.64 -2.84
N ASP A 237 6.88 -21.26 -3.69
CA ASP A 237 8.30 -21.31 -3.34
C ASP A 237 8.67 -20.28 -2.27
N ALA A 238 8.13 -19.06 -2.34
CA ALA A 238 8.32 -18.06 -1.29
C ALA A 238 7.73 -18.56 0.04
N ILE A 239 6.50 -19.06 0.04
CA ILE A 239 5.81 -19.63 1.21
C ILE A 239 6.60 -20.80 1.79
N ARG A 240 7.07 -21.72 0.94
CA ARG A 240 7.92 -22.84 1.34
C ARG A 240 9.21 -22.35 1.99
N ARG A 241 9.91 -21.41 1.36
CA ARG A 241 11.19 -20.88 1.81
C ARG A 241 11.10 -20.18 3.17
N VAL A 242 10.10 -19.32 3.38
CA VAL A 242 9.93 -18.61 4.67
C VAL A 242 9.58 -19.53 5.84
N ARG A 243 9.22 -20.78 5.56
CA ARG A 243 8.93 -21.83 6.55
C ARG A 243 10.10 -22.77 6.81
N GLU A 244 11.21 -22.64 6.08
CA GLU A 244 12.38 -23.50 6.27
C GLU A 244 13.12 -23.14 7.57
N PRO A 245 13.51 -24.13 8.40
CA PRO A 245 14.17 -23.86 9.69
C PRO A 245 15.42 -22.98 9.58
N ASP A 246 16.28 -23.24 8.60
CA ASP A 246 17.51 -22.47 8.38
C ASP A 246 17.21 -21.03 7.95
N PHE A 247 16.13 -20.84 7.19
CA PHE A 247 15.68 -19.51 6.80
C PHE A 247 15.15 -18.75 8.02
N ILE A 248 14.27 -19.37 8.81
CA ILE A 248 13.72 -18.79 10.05
C ILE A 248 14.85 -18.40 11.01
N ALA A 249 15.87 -19.26 11.18
CA ALA A 249 17.02 -18.97 12.01
C ALA A 249 17.81 -17.73 11.53
N SER A 250 17.80 -17.44 10.22
CA SER A 250 18.45 -16.28 9.61
C SER A 250 17.70 -14.95 9.76
N LEU A 251 16.44 -15.00 10.21
CA LEU A 251 15.57 -13.81 10.32
C LEU A 251 15.82 -12.99 11.59
N GLY A 252 16.44 -13.58 12.62
CA GLY A 252 16.64 -12.89 13.90
C GLY A 252 15.30 -12.54 14.55
N GLN A 253 14.95 -11.26 14.60
CA GLN A 253 13.70 -10.78 15.20
C GLN A 253 12.53 -10.71 14.20
N THR A 254 12.82 -10.59 12.90
CA THR A 254 11.85 -10.54 11.81
C THR A 254 11.03 -11.83 11.76
N LYS A 255 9.72 -11.74 11.54
CA LYS A 255 8.85 -12.91 11.44
C LYS A 255 8.75 -13.40 9.98
N PRO A 256 8.47 -14.69 9.74
CA PRO A 256 8.23 -15.20 8.38
C PRO A 256 7.21 -14.40 7.57
N ILE A 257 6.11 -13.96 8.20
CA ILE A 257 5.08 -13.14 7.54
C ILE A 257 5.60 -11.76 7.12
N ASP A 258 6.56 -11.19 7.85
CA ASP A 258 7.15 -9.89 7.51
C ASP A 258 7.96 -9.96 6.22
N VAL A 259 8.53 -11.12 5.90
CA VAL A 259 9.26 -11.32 4.65
C VAL A 259 8.30 -11.40 3.46
N LEU A 260 7.13 -12.02 3.62
CA LEU A 260 6.14 -12.11 2.55
C LEU A 260 5.43 -10.77 2.29
N LYS A 261 5.19 -9.96 3.34
CA LYS A 261 4.59 -8.64 3.17
C LYS A 261 5.51 -7.64 2.44
N GLU A 262 6.81 -7.92 2.43
CA GLU A 262 7.83 -7.16 1.68
C GLU A 262 7.98 -7.63 0.23
N SER A 263 7.14 -8.57 -0.23
CA SER A 263 7.05 -8.86 -1.67
C SER A 263 6.47 -7.66 -2.43
N MET A 264 6.84 -7.50 -3.70
CA MET A 264 6.36 -6.33 -4.47
C MET A 264 4.84 -6.28 -4.57
N GLY A 265 4.15 -7.40 -4.79
CA GLY A 265 2.68 -7.42 -4.79
C GLY A 265 2.06 -6.96 -3.47
N ALA A 266 2.61 -7.40 -2.34
CA ALA A 266 2.16 -6.99 -1.01
C ALA A 266 2.50 -5.51 -0.71
N LEU A 267 3.69 -5.04 -1.10
CA LEU A 267 4.07 -3.63 -1.03
C LEU A 267 3.07 -2.77 -1.80
N LEU A 268 2.70 -3.16 -3.02
CA LEU A 268 1.75 -2.40 -3.82
C LEU A 268 0.38 -2.30 -3.13
N ILE A 269 -0.07 -3.31 -2.39
CA ILE A 269 -1.31 -3.19 -1.59
C ILE A 269 -1.16 -2.12 -0.53
N HIS A 270 -0.05 -2.16 0.23
CA HIS A 270 0.26 -1.13 1.23
C HIS A 270 0.21 0.26 0.60
N GLU A 271 0.96 0.47 -0.47
CA GLU A 271 1.08 1.75 -1.16
C GLU A 271 -0.26 2.23 -1.73
N LEU A 272 -1.03 1.32 -2.34
CA LEU A 272 -2.35 1.66 -2.87
C LEU A 272 -3.32 2.12 -1.79
N THR A 273 -3.16 1.72 -0.53
CA THR A 273 -4.02 2.20 0.57
C THR A 273 -3.80 3.67 0.94
N HIS A 274 -2.65 4.25 0.59
CA HIS A 274 -2.39 5.69 0.74
C HIS A 274 -3.06 6.54 -0.35
N THR A 275 -3.58 5.93 -1.41
CA THR A 275 -4.24 6.63 -2.52
C THR A 275 -5.64 7.10 -2.13
N ASN A 276 -6.21 8.03 -2.90
CA ASN A 276 -7.59 8.48 -2.67
C ASN A 276 -8.61 7.35 -2.80
N LEU A 277 -8.39 6.41 -3.73
CA LEU A 277 -9.25 5.23 -3.87
C LEU A 277 -9.02 4.24 -2.72
N GLY A 278 -7.77 4.05 -2.28
CA GLY A 278 -7.41 3.08 -1.24
C GLY A 278 -7.71 3.49 0.19
N GLY A 279 -8.33 4.66 0.41
CA GLY A 279 -8.86 5.06 1.72
C GLY A 279 -7.99 6.03 2.51
N LEU A 280 -6.89 6.53 1.93
CA LEU A 280 -5.99 7.49 2.59
C LEU A 280 -5.47 6.99 3.94
N SER A 281 -5.07 5.72 3.97
CA SER A 281 -4.39 5.12 5.13
C SER A 281 -3.07 5.83 5.42
N TYR A 282 -2.54 5.65 6.61
CA TYR A 282 -1.28 6.25 7.04
C TYR A 282 -0.35 5.21 7.63
N ASP A 283 0.95 5.52 7.67
CA ASP A 283 1.95 4.71 8.35
C ASP A 283 2.04 5.10 9.81
N ASP A 284 1.61 4.20 10.69
CA ASP A 284 1.68 4.37 12.13
C ASP A 284 2.92 3.68 12.71
N GLU A 285 4.06 4.35 12.64
CA GLU A 285 5.32 3.84 13.21
C GLU A 285 5.39 4.08 14.74
N ARG A 286 4.40 3.68 15.53
CA ARG A 286 4.44 3.86 17.01
C ARG A 286 4.51 2.52 17.75
N PRO A 287 5.56 2.28 18.57
CA PRO A 287 6.73 3.16 18.82
C PRO A 287 7.58 3.40 17.56
N PRO A 288 8.39 4.48 17.48
CA PRO A 288 9.22 4.77 16.31
C PRO A 288 9.99 3.54 15.82
N GLY A 289 9.89 3.23 14.52
CA GLY A 289 10.47 2.02 13.92
C GLY A 289 9.65 0.74 14.11
N CYS A 290 8.41 0.83 14.62
CA CYS A 290 7.46 -0.28 14.68
C CYS A 290 6.93 -0.56 13.27
N TYR A 291 7.24 -1.75 12.75
CA TYR A 291 6.80 -2.25 11.45
C TYR A 291 6.53 -3.76 11.56
N GLY A 292 5.65 -4.30 10.73
CA GLY A 292 5.45 -5.75 10.65
C GLY A 292 4.49 -6.35 11.68
N TRP A 293 4.58 -7.67 11.87
CA TRP A 293 3.62 -8.49 12.60
C TRP A 293 3.43 -8.04 14.05
N GLU A 294 4.52 -7.89 14.79
CA GLU A 294 4.47 -7.43 16.18
C GLU A 294 3.86 -6.03 16.28
N CYS A 295 4.11 -5.18 15.26
CA CYS A 295 3.59 -3.84 15.22
C CYS A 295 2.08 -3.81 15.04
N VAL A 296 1.55 -4.51 14.03
CA VAL A 296 0.11 -4.54 13.78
C VAL A 296 -0.66 -5.21 14.92
N GLY A 297 -0.06 -6.23 15.56
CA GLY A 297 -0.61 -6.87 16.75
C GLY A 297 -0.67 -5.96 17.98
N THR A 298 0.22 -4.96 18.05
CA THR A 298 0.24 -3.95 19.12
C THR A 298 -0.71 -2.79 18.81
N LEU A 299 -0.67 -2.29 17.58
CA LEU A 299 -1.45 -1.14 17.13
C LEU A 299 -2.95 -1.45 17.04
N LYS A 300 -3.31 -2.63 16.53
CA LYS A 300 -4.70 -3.06 16.32
C LYS A 300 -5.55 -2.02 15.60
N ASN A 301 -4.98 -1.41 14.57
CA ASN A 301 -5.54 -0.23 13.92
C ASN A 301 -5.71 -0.49 12.43
N ILE A 302 -6.95 -0.54 11.97
CA ILE A 302 -7.27 -0.85 10.57
C ILE A 302 -6.97 0.29 9.58
N TYR A 303 -6.75 1.51 10.08
CA TYR A 303 -6.38 2.66 9.23
C TYR A 303 -4.87 2.79 9.01
N ASN A 304 -4.09 1.94 9.68
CA ASN A 304 -2.66 1.78 9.41
C ASN A 304 -2.49 0.95 8.14
N ALA A 305 -1.77 1.48 7.14
CA ALA A 305 -1.55 0.82 5.86
C ALA A 305 -0.90 -0.56 6.03
N ASP A 306 -0.01 -0.68 7.01
CA ASP A 306 0.67 -1.91 7.37
C ASP A 306 -0.29 -3.00 7.90
N SER A 307 -1.32 -2.61 8.66
CA SER A 307 -2.35 -3.54 9.13
C SER A 307 -3.18 -4.08 7.97
N ILE A 308 -3.52 -3.23 7.01
CA ILE A 308 -4.27 -3.61 5.81
C ILE A 308 -3.45 -4.56 4.94
N ASN A 309 -2.17 -4.23 4.69
CA ASN A 309 -1.26 -5.10 3.94
C ASN A 309 -1.15 -6.48 4.58
N ILE A 310 -0.78 -6.56 5.87
CA ILE A 310 -0.61 -7.84 6.56
C ILE A 310 -1.93 -8.63 6.61
N LEU A 311 -3.07 -7.96 6.77
CA LEU A 311 -4.37 -8.62 6.70
C LEU A 311 -4.61 -9.23 5.32
N ALA A 312 -4.33 -8.48 4.24
CA ALA A 312 -4.47 -8.96 2.86
C ALA A 312 -3.60 -10.21 2.61
N VAL A 313 -2.33 -10.16 3.02
CA VAL A 313 -1.39 -11.27 2.92
C VAL A 313 -1.88 -12.48 3.72
N CYS A 314 -2.35 -12.29 4.95
CA CYS A 314 -2.92 -13.36 5.77
C CYS A 314 -4.10 -14.05 5.09
N MET A 315 -5.02 -13.28 4.49
CA MET A 315 -6.18 -13.85 3.80
C MET A 315 -5.77 -14.59 2.53
N PHE A 316 -4.79 -14.08 1.79
CA PHE A 316 -4.25 -14.75 0.62
C PHE A 316 -3.54 -16.06 0.97
N LEU A 317 -2.76 -16.08 2.06
CA LEU A 317 -2.18 -17.31 2.60
C LEU A 317 -3.26 -18.33 2.99
N PHE A 318 -4.34 -17.87 3.63
CA PHE A 318 -5.49 -18.72 3.99
C PHE A 318 -6.12 -19.38 2.79
N ARG A 319 -6.34 -18.62 1.71
CA ARG A 319 -6.86 -19.16 0.46
C ARG A 319 -5.96 -20.25 -0.13
N ASN A 320 -4.66 -20.16 0.09
CA ASN A 320 -3.65 -21.13 -0.33
C ASN A 320 -3.38 -22.25 0.69
N GLY A 321 -4.21 -22.39 1.72
CA GLY A 321 -4.10 -23.49 2.70
C GLY A 321 -3.10 -23.24 3.83
N PHE A 322 -2.74 -21.99 4.09
CA PHE A 322 -1.84 -21.58 5.17
C PHE A 322 -2.48 -20.56 6.11
N TRP A 323 -2.01 -20.45 7.35
CA TRP A 323 -2.45 -19.37 8.24
C TRP A 323 -1.29 -18.90 9.10
N VAL A 324 -1.40 -17.67 9.63
CA VAL A 324 -0.37 -17.05 10.46
C VAL A 324 -0.78 -17.13 11.92
N ASP A 325 0.05 -17.75 12.75
CA ASP A 325 -0.19 -17.81 14.20
C ASP A 325 0.19 -16.51 14.91
N ASN A 326 -0.10 -16.42 16.20
CA ASN A 326 0.16 -15.21 16.99
C ASN A 326 1.66 -14.82 17.07
N GLN A 327 2.57 -15.74 16.72
CA GLN A 327 4.02 -15.49 16.69
C GLN A 327 4.52 -15.05 15.30
N GLY A 328 3.63 -14.95 14.31
CA GLY A 328 3.98 -14.57 12.95
C GLY A 328 4.53 -15.74 12.12
N ALA A 329 4.40 -16.98 12.61
CA ALA A 329 4.81 -18.17 11.88
C ALA A 329 3.70 -18.68 10.96
N ILE A 330 4.09 -19.19 9.79
CA ILE A 330 3.17 -19.65 8.75
C ILE A 330 2.96 -21.17 8.89
N GLN A 331 1.72 -21.54 9.22
CA GLN A 331 1.27 -22.90 9.50
C GLN A 331 0.36 -23.40 8.35
N THR A 332 0.20 -24.71 8.23
CA THR A 332 -0.85 -25.30 7.36
C THR A 332 -2.22 -25.21 8.05
N VAL A 333 -3.28 -25.01 7.27
CA VAL A 333 -4.68 -24.97 7.74
C VAL A 333 -5.16 -26.33 8.24
#